data_AF-A0A1Q3ZHK9-F1
#
_entry.id   AF-A0A1Q3ZHK9-F1
#
_cell.length_a   1.000
_cell.length_b   1.000
_cell.length_c   1.000
_cell.angle_alpha   90.00
_cell.angle_beta   90.00
_cell.angle_gamma   90.00
#
_symmetry.space_group_name_H-M   'P 1'
#
loop_
_entity.id
_entity.type
_entity.pdbx_description
1 polymer ?
#
loop_
_entity_poly.entity_id
_entity_poly.type
_entity_poly.pdbx_seq_one_letter_code
_entity_poly.pdbx_strand_id
1 'polypeptide(L)'
;MKTIKIPLYTFSELEKEAQEKATEHFRYINTGHGWWDADYEDFANICETMGISVNPKEIYFRGFYSQGDGSCFASKIDTAAFIKSMEKQGWKSYAPTLELNAESCPIPPRIVNLIEQEIIEMEIWTETSHRYYFLHYRSQNYLYRKSNRDYIRIEEELAKLDKWTKKILERLNEYLYKSLEETYDYMTSDEAVQQTIKANEYHFTPNGVHTDWLCEYSEL
;
A
#
# COMPACT_ATOMS: atom_id res chain seq x y z
N MET A 1 40.14 35.49 -21.21
CA MET A 1 39.52 34.20 -20.80
C MET A 1 40.07 33.83 -19.42
N LYS A 2 39.21 33.53 -18.45
CA LYS A 2 39.62 33.03 -17.13
C LYS A 2 39.28 31.53 -17.08
N THR A 3 40.20 30.71 -16.58
CA THR A 3 40.04 29.25 -16.48
C THR A 3 40.04 28.85 -15.02
N ILE A 4 39.10 28.00 -14.62
CA ILE A 4 39.01 27.42 -13.27
C ILE A 4 39.25 25.92 -13.41
N LYS A 5 40.07 25.35 -12.52
CA LYS A 5 40.30 23.90 -12.43
C LYS A 5 39.66 23.40 -11.13
N ILE A 6 38.76 22.42 -11.23
CA ILE A 6 38.07 21.84 -10.08
C ILE A 6 38.37 20.34 -10.09
N PRO A 7 38.95 19.78 -9.01
CA PRO A 7 39.12 18.34 -8.90
C PRO A 7 37.76 17.68 -8.66
N LEU A 8 37.48 16.61 -9.39
CA LEU A 8 36.27 15.82 -9.28
C LEU A 8 36.59 14.46 -8.67
N TYR A 9 35.67 13.96 -7.85
CA TYR A 9 35.81 12.72 -7.09
C TYR A 9 34.55 11.88 -7.27
N THR A 10 34.73 10.58 -7.31
CA THR A 10 33.64 9.63 -7.12
C THR A 10 33.18 9.65 -5.66
N PHE A 11 31.96 9.18 -5.39
CA PHE A 11 31.41 9.19 -4.03
C PHE A 11 32.31 8.50 -2.99
N SER A 12 32.95 7.39 -3.37
CA SER A 12 33.82 6.61 -2.47
C SER A 12 35.13 7.31 -2.11
N GLU A 13 35.55 8.30 -2.90
CA GLU A 13 36.78 9.08 -2.67
C GLU A 13 36.55 10.32 -1.79
N LEU A 14 35.27 10.68 -1.55
CA LEU A 14 34.91 11.81 -0.71
C LEU A 14 35.19 11.53 0.77
N GLU A 15 35.53 12.59 1.50
CA GLU A 15 35.53 12.55 2.96
C GLU A 15 34.10 12.38 3.51
N LYS A 16 33.98 11.88 4.75
CA LYS A 16 32.69 11.53 5.35
C LYS A 16 31.67 12.68 5.34
N GLU A 17 32.09 13.90 5.68
CA GLU A 17 31.20 15.08 5.69
C GLU A 17 30.69 15.41 4.27
N ALA A 18 31.55 15.24 3.26
CA ALA A 18 31.16 15.43 1.87
C ALA A 18 30.23 14.31 1.38
N GLN A 19 30.41 13.07 1.83
CA GLN A 19 29.49 11.96 1.56
C GLN A 19 28.10 12.19 2.18
N GLU A 20 28.06 12.64 3.44
CA GLU A 20 26.80 12.97 4.12
C GLU A 20 26.03 14.07 3.37
N LYS A 21 26.74 15.12 2.94
CA LYS A 21 26.14 16.21 2.15
C LYS A 21 25.67 15.77 0.76
N ALA A 22 26.45 14.95 0.06
CA ALA A 22 26.06 14.40 -1.23
C ALA A 22 24.83 13.48 -1.09
N THR A 23 24.80 12.64 -0.05
CA THR A 23 23.66 11.76 0.26
C THR A 23 22.40 12.58 0.51
N GLU A 24 22.48 13.63 1.34
CA GLU A 24 21.33 14.49 1.62
C GLU A 24 20.83 15.24 0.39
N HIS A 25 21.73 15.69 -0.49
CA HIS A 25 21.35 16.32 -1.76
C HIS A 25 20.51 15.38 -2.65
N PHE A 26 20.79 14.08 -2.60
CA PHE A 26 20.11 13.05 -3.38
C PHE A 26 19.10 12.23 -2.57
N ARG A 27 18.63 12.72 -1.41
CA ARG A 27 17.74 11.99 -0.49
C ARG A 27 16.55 11.30 -1.17
N TYR A 28 15.99 11.96 -2.18
CA TYR A 28 14.78 11.51 -2.89
C TYR A 28 15.06 10.94 -4.29
N ILE A 29 16.32 10.62 -4.62
CA ILE A 29 16.71 10.11 -5.95
C ILE A 29 15.92 8.85 -6.34
N ASN A 30 15.60 8.01 -5.36
CA ASN A 30 14.88 6.76 -5.59
C ASN A 30 13.36 6.96 -5.64
N THR A 31 12.79 8.09 -5.20
CA THR A 31 11.32 8.25 -5.08
C THR A 31 10.70 9.06 -6.22
N GLY A 32 11.47 9.40 -7.25
CA GLY A 32 11.02 10.21 -8.40
C GLY A 32 10.20 9.47 -9.47
N HIS A 33 9.83 8.21 -9.22
CA HIS A 33 9.10 7.35 -10.15
C HIS A 33 7.97 6.59 -9.41
N GLY A 34 7.24 5.71 -10.11
CA GLY A 34 6.19 4.85 -9.54
C GLY A 34 6.75 3.74 -8.65
N TRP A 35 7.48 4.12 -7.60
CA TRP A 35 8.18 3.20 -6.72
C TRP A 35 7.24 2.28 -5.93
N TRP A 36 5.99 2.71 -5.73
CA TRP A 36 4.93 1.99 -5.02
C TRP A 36 4.28 0.87 -5.86
N ASP A 37 4.59 0.76 -7.16
CA ASP A 37 3.88 -0.18 -8.05
C ASP A 37 4.01 -1.64 -7.55
N ALA A 38 5.17 -2.01 -7.00
CA ALA A 38 5.37 -3.34 -6.43
C ALA A 38 4.52 -3.57 -5.16
N ASP A 39 4.45 -2.60 -4.25
CA ASP A 39 3.62 -2.67 -3.04
C ASP A 39 2.13 -2.77 -3.38
N TYR A 40 1.69 -2.05 -4.42
CA TYR A 40 0.30 -2.08 -4.87
C TYR A 40 -0.10 -3.44 -5.44
N GLU A 41 0.74 -4.03 -6.29
CA GLU A 41 0.51 -5.36 -6.85
C GLU A 41 0.57 -6.44 -5.76
N ASP A 42 1.52 -6.35 -4.83
CA ASP A 42 1.62 -7.29 -3.71
C ASP A 42 0.38 -7.25 -2.80
N PHE A 43 -0.08 -6.04 -2.47
CA PHE A 43 -1.32 -5.84 -1.72
C PHE A 43 -2.54 -6.41 -2.44
N ALA A 44 -2.67 -6.19 -3.75
CA ALA A 44 -3.77 -6.72 -4.55
C ALA A 44 -3.77 -8.26 -4.55
N ASN A 45 -2.60 -8.90 -4.68
CA ASN A 45 -2.45 -10.35 -4.61
C ASN A 45 -2.84 -10.90 -3.23
N ILE A 46 -2.41 -10.24 -2.14
CA ILE A 46 -2.82 -10.58 -0.78
C ILE A 46 -4.35 -10.52 -0.68
N CYS A 47 -4.97 -9.43 -1.12
CA CYS A 47 -6.42 -9.25 -1.12
C CYS A 47 -7.16 -10.33 -1.92
N GLU A 48 -6.63 -10.75 -3.06
CA GLU A 48 -7.25 -11.77 -3.91
C GLU A 48 -7.36 -13.12 -3.19
N THR A 49 -6.35 -13.51 -2.40
CA THR A 49 -6.42 -14.74 -1.57
C THR A 49 -7.55 -14.71 -0.52
N MET A 50 -8.05 -13.52 -0.22
CA MET A 50 -9.14 -13.28 0.72
C MET A 50 -10.49 -13.09 0.00
N GLY A 51 -10.59 -13.28 -1.32
CA GLY A 51 -11.83 -13.00 -2.05
C GLY A 51 -12.14 -11.50 -2.15
N ILE A 52 -11.11 -10.65 -2.06
CA ILE A 52 -11.21 -9.20 -2.22
C ILE A 52 -10.53 -8.84 -3.54
N SER A 53 -11.29 -8.35 -4.51
CA SER A 53 -10.74 -7.85 -5.76
C SER A 53 -10.36 -6.38 -5.60
N VAL A 54 -9.07 -6.07 -5.70
CA VAL A 54 -8.52 -4.71 -5.68
C VAL A 54 -7.89 -4.42 -7.04
N ASN A 55 -8.10 -3.23 -7.56
CA ASN A 55 -7.41 -2.74 -8.74
C ASN A 55 -6.24 -1.85 -8.29
N PRO A 56 -4.97 -2.21 -8.57
CA PRO A 56 -3.80 -1.40 -8.20
C PRO A 56 -3.87 0.06 -8.64
N LYS A 57 -4.57 0.35 -9.76
CA LYS A 57 -4.77 1.71 -10.28
C LYS A 57 -5.77 2.54 -9.48
N GLU A 58 -6.53 1.89 -8.61
CA GLU A 58 -7.48 2.50 -7.68
C GLU A 58 -6.97 2.36 -6.25
N ILE A 59 -5.65 2.43 -6.07
CA ILE A 59 -4.98 2.60 -4.78
C ILE A 59 -4.35 3.99 -4.78
N TYR A 60 -4.56 4.73 -3.69
CA TYR A 60 -3.97 6.05 -3.48
C TYR A 60 -3.43 6.16 -2.06
N PHE A 61 -2.31 6.85 -1.91
CA PHE A 61 -1.79 7.26 -0.60
C PHE A 61 -1.25 8.68 -0.66
N ARG A 62 -1.01 9.26 0.52
CA ARG A 62 -0.34 10.54 0.66
C ARG A 62 0.45 10.56 1.94
N GLY A 63 1.71 10.97 1.81
CA GLY A 63 2.60 11.29 2.91
C GLY A 63 2.80 10.13 3.90
N PHE A 64 3.62 10.38 4.91
CA PHE A 64 3.93 9.43 5.98
C PHE A 64 4.03 10.08 7.38
N TYR A 65 4.15 11.42 7.46
CA TYR A 65 4.56 12.12 8.69
C TYR A 65 3.73 13.38 9.00
N SER A 66 2.57 13.53 8.37
CA SER A 66 1.65 14.66 8.56
C SER A 66 0.24 14.21 8.93
N GLN A 67 -0.50 15.09 9.60
CA GLN A 67 -1.91 14.83 9.88
C GLN A 67 -2.71 14.79 8.58
N GLY A 68 -3.49 13.72 8.40
CA GLY A 68 -4.28 13.48 7.19
C GLY A 68 -3.56 12.68 6.11
N ASP A 69 -2.34 12.21 6.41
CA ASP A 69 -1.67 11.18 5.64
C ASP A 69 -2.35 9.82 5.85
N GLY A 70 -2.23 8.95 4.85
CA GLY A 70 -2.90 7.66 4.84
C GLY A 70 -2.96 7.06 3.44
N SER A 71 -3.67 5.94 3.34
CA SER A 71 -3.99 5.28 2.09
C SER A 71 -5.49 5.01 1.95
N CYS A 72 -5.92 4.74 0.73
CA CYS A 72 -7.23 4.20 0.42
C CYS A 72 -7.14 3.32 -0.83
N PHE A 73 -8.06 2.37 -0.95
CA PHE A 73 -8.18 1.50 -2.11
C PHE A 73 -9.65 1.28 -2.45
N ALA A 74 -9.93 0.98 -3.73
CA ALA A 74 -11.24 0.53 -4.17
C ALA A 74 -11.24 -1.00 -4.27
N SER A 75 -12.36 -1.62 -3.89
CA SER A 75 -12.46 -3.07 -3.90
C SER A 75 -13.88 -3.57 -4.09
N LYS A 76 -14.00 -4.80 -4.57
CA LYS A 76 -15.23 -5.60 -4.50
C LYS A 76 -14.97 -6.85 -3.67
N ILE A 77 -15.94 -7.27 -2.88
CA ILE A 77 -15.76 -8.38 -1.95
C ILE A 77 -16.74 -9.49 -2.32
N ASP A 78 -16.20 -10.68 -2.60
CA ASP A 78 -16.99 -11.91 -2.56
C ASP A 78 -17.19 -12.27 -1.08
N THR A 79 -18.33 -11.88 -0.53
CA THR A 79 -18.64 -12.02 0.89
C THR A 79 -18.50 -13.47 1.38
N ALA A 80 -18.89 -14.47 0.58
CA ALA A 80 -18.82 -15.87 0.99
C ALA A 80 -17.38 -16.40 0.95
N ALA A 81 -16.62 -16.07 -0.10
CA ALA A 81 -15.20 -16.43 -0.18
C ALA A 81 -14.39 -15.73 0.91
N PHE A 82 -14.69 -14.47 1.19
CA PHE A 82 -14.04 -13.67 2.23
C PHE A 82 -14.21 -14.29 3.61
N ILE A 83 -15.45 -14.59 4.03
CA ILE A 83 -15.71 -15.22 5.34
C ILE A 83 -14.90 -16.53 5.48
N LYS A 84 -14.93 -17.39 4.46
CA LYS A 84 -14.20 -18.66 4.45
C LYS A 84 -12.69 -18.46 4.51
N SER A 85 -12.16 -17.48 3.79
CA SER A 85 -10.73 -17.18 3.78
C SER A 85 -10.27 -16.65 5.14
N MET A 86 -11.07 -15.80 5.79
CA MET A 86 -10.76 -15.29 7.13
C MET A 86 -10.69 -16.40 8.19
N GLU A 87 -11.57 -17.39 8.15
CA GLU A 87 -11.52 -18.56 9.06
C GLU A 87 -10.26 -19.41 8.84
N LYS A 88 -9.83 -19.55 7.59
CA LYS A 88 -8.67 -20.38 7.20
C LYS A 88 -7.35 -19.63 7.18
N GLN A 89 -7.37 -18.32 7.39
CA GLN A 89 -6.22 -17.43 7.18
C GLN A 89 -5.65 -17.57 5.77
N GLY A 90 -6.49 -17.49 4.73
CA GLY A 90 -6.12 -17.80 3.35
C GLY A 90 -4.94 -16.99 2.81
N TRP A 91 -4.75 -15.75 3.29
CA TRP A 91 -3.60 -14.90 2.95
C TRP A 91 -2.26 -15.51 3.32
N LYS A 92 -2.20 -16.42 4.30
CA LYS A 92 -0.93 -17.07 4.68
C LYS A 92 -0.34 -17.95 3.59
N SER A 93 -1.12 -18.31 2.56
CA SER A 93 -0.60 -18.99 1.38
C SER A 93 0.33 -18.11 0.54
N TYR A 94 0.14 -16.79 0.59
CA TYR A 94 0.91 -15.80 -0.16
C TYR A 94 1.84 -14.98 0.77
N ALA A 95 1.29 -14.48 1.88
CA ALA A 95 1.99 -13.72 2.91
C ALA A 95 1.98 -14.46 4.26
N PRO A 96 2.82 -15.49 4.45
CA PRO A 96 2.81 -16.35 5.66
C PRO A 96 3.20 -15.60 6.95
N THR A 97 3.91 -14.49 6.84
CA THR A 97 4.34 -13.64 7.96
C THR A 97 3.33 -12.56 8.32
N LEU A 98 2.29 -12.34 7.50
CA LEU A 98 1.28 -11.32 7.75
C LEU A 98 0.31 -11.78 8.85
N GLU A 99 0.29 -11.02 9.94
CA GLU A 99 -0.62 -11.23 11.06
C GLU A 99 -1.69 -10.14 11.13
N LEU A 100 -2.88 -10.42 10.59
CA LEU A 100 -4.02 -9.48 10.61
C LEU A 100 -4.70 -9.37 11.98
N ASN A 101 -4.46 -10.32 12.90
CA ASN A 101 -5.08 -10.39 14.22
C ASN A 101 -6.62 -10.22 14.18
N ALA A 102 -7.28 -10.76 13.14
CA ALA A 102 -8.70 -10.60 12.93
C ALA A 102 -9.52 -11.44 13.93
N GLU A 103 -10.58 -10.84 14.47
CA GLU A 103 -11.57 -11.57 15.26
C GLU A 103 -12.31 -12.58 14.36
N SER A 104 -12.80 -13.68 14.95
CA SER A 104 -13.64 -14.64 14.22
C SER A 104 -14.93 -13.98 13.72
N CYS A 105 -15.45 -14.49 12.60
CA CYS A 105 -16.68 -13.99 12.01
C CYS A 105 -17.84 -14.08 13.03
N PRO A 106 -18.56 -12.97 13.32
CA PRO A 106 -19.53 -12.93 14.41
C PRO A 106 -20.89 -13.56 14.05
N ILE A 107 -21.10 -13.94 12.78
CA ILE A 107 -22.38 -14.45 12.31
C ILE A 107 -22.46 -15.98 12.35
N PRO A 108 -23.63 -16.56 12.66
CA PRO A 108 -23.80 -18.01 12.65
C PRO A 108 -23.60 -18.64 11.26
N PRO A 109 -23.10 -19.88 11.15
CA PRO A 109 -22.91 -20.59 9.87
C PRO A 109 -24.18 -20.68 9.00
N ARG A 110 -25.36 -20.71 9.63
CA ARG A 110 -26.65 -20.69 8.91
C ARG A 110 -26.84 -19.42 8.07
N ILE A 111 -26.29 -18.28 8.49
CA ILE A 111 -26.41 -17.01 7.75
C ILE A 111 -25.46 -17.03 6.56
N VAL A 112 -24.24 -17.55 6.76
CA VAL A 112 -23.27 -17.79 5.67
C VAL A 112 -23.90 -18.68 4.59
N ASN A 113 -24.59 -19.76 5.00
CA ASN A 113 -25.28 -20.65 4.06
C ASN A 113 -26.39 -19.95 3.24
N LEU A 114 -27.11 -18.98 3.85
CA LEU A 114 -28.11 -18.19 3.11
C LEU A 114 -27.46 -17.26 2.08
N ILE A 115 -26.27 -16.73 2.37
CA ILE A 115 -25.48 -15.92 1.42
C ILE A 115 -25.00 -16.80 0.27
N GLU A 116 -24.45 -17.98 0.57
CA GLU A 116 -23.99 -18.95 -0.45
C GLU A 116 -25.11 -19.42 -1.38
N GLN A 117 -26.34 -19.52 -0.88
CA GLN A 117 -27.51 -19.94 -1.67
C GLN A 117 -28.17 -18.77 -2.43
N GLU A 118 -27.59 -17.57 -2.39
CA GLU A 118 -28.17 -16.35 -2.98
C GLU A 118 -29.62 -16.11 -2.51
N ILE A 119 -29.92 -16.50 -1.27
CA ILE A 119 -31.16 -16.12 -0.59
C ILE A 119 -30.99 -14.72 -0.01
N ILE A 120 -29.77 -14.42 0.45
CA ILE A 120 -29.34 -13.09 0.86
C ILE A 120 -28.21 -12.67 -0.06
N GLU A 121 -28.38 -11.52 -0.69
CA GLU A 121 -27.28 -10.83 -1.33
C GLU A 121 -26.73 -9.78 -0.37
N MET A 122 -25.41 -9.83 -0.18
CA MET A 122 -24.66 -8.88 0.62
C MET A 122 -23.54 -8.35 -0.27
N GLU A 123 -23.73 -7.15 -0.80
CA GLU A 123 -22.72 -6.46 -1.58
C GLU A 123 -21.91 -5.56 -0.66
N ILE A 124 -20.60 -5.73 -0.68
CA ILE A 124 -19.65 -4.91 0.08
C ILE A 124 -18.56 -4.46 -0.89
N TRP A 125 -18.24 -3.17 -0.85
CA TRP A 125 -17.18 -2.59 -1.67
C TRP A 125 -16.53 -1.43 -0.94
N THR A 126 -15.36 -1.06 -1.43
CA THR A 126 -14.69 0.17 -1.03
C THR A 126 -14.54 1.06 -2.26
N GLU A 127 -14.62 2.36 -2.05
CA GLU A 127 -14.46 3.36 -3.11
C GLU A 127 -13.24 4.23 -2.79
N THR A 128 -12.60 4.74 -3.83
CA THR A 128 -11.60 5.78 -3.67
C THR A 128 -12.16 7.14 -4.02
N SER A 129 -11.77 8.15 -3.26
CA SER A 129 -11.90 9.54 -3.68
C SER A 129 -10.53 10.19 -3.65
N HIS A 130 -10.15 10.94 -4.69
CA HIS A 130 -8.91 11.74 -4.68
C HIS A 130 -8.90 12.85 -3.60
N ARG A 131 -9.99 13.02 -2.84
CA ARG A 131 -10.12 14.08 -1.82
C ARG A 131 -9.61 13.63 -0.45
N TYR A 132 -9.59 12.33 -0.18
CA TYR A 132 -9.30 11.80 1.14
C TYR A 132 -8.53 10.48 1.06
N TYR A 133 -7.60 10.29 2.00
CA TYR A 133 -6.71 9.12 2.10
C TYR A 133 -7.10 8.24 3.29
N PHE A 134 -8.39 7.88 3.33
CA PHE A 134 -8.95 6.92 4.28
C PHE A 134 -9.96 6.02 3.55
N LEU A 135 -10.22 4.85 4.13
CA LEU A 135 -11.10 3.86 3.53
C LEU A 135 -12.55 4.34 3.45
N HIS A 136 -13.11 4.39 2.24
CA HIS A 136 -14.53 4.70 2.04
C HIS A 136 -15.34 3.41 1.86
N TYR A 137 -15.81 2.90 2.99
CA TYR A 137 -16.59 1.66 3.06
C TYR A 137 -18.04 1.85 2.61
N ARG A 138 -18.55 0.87 1.85
CA ARG A 138 -19.95 0.77 1.42
C ARG A 138 -20.45 -0.66 1.51
N SER A 139 -21.73 -0.78 1.83
CA SER A 139 -22.43 -2.06 1.79
C SER A 139 -23.91 -1.86 1.53
N GLN A 140 -24.52 -2.89 0.97
CA GLN A 140 -25.96 -3.03 0.87
C GLN A 140 -26.34 -4.51 0.93
N ASN A 141 -27.58 -4.79 1.34
CA ASN A 141 -28.07 -6.15 1.39
C ASN A 141 -29.51 -6.23 0.92
N TYR A 142 -29.83 -7.36 0.30
CA TYR A 142 -31.15 -7.69 -0.21
C TYR A 142 -31.52 -9.11 0.20
N LEU A 143 -32.66 -9.27 0.86
CA LEU A 143 -33.26 -10.57 1.11
C LEU A 143 -34.18 -10.91 -0.07
N TYR A 144 -33.77 -11.88 -0.89
CA TYR A 144 -34.60 -12.35 -1.98
C TYR A 144 -35.79 -13.15 -1.46
N ARG A 145 -36.98 -12.88 -2.01
CA ARG A 145 -38.22 -13.60 -1.70
C ARG A 145 -38.27 -15.01 -2.31
N LYS A 146 -37.12 -15.69 -2.42
CA LYS A 146 -37.00 -17.10 -2.82
C LYS A 146 -37.48 -18.06 -1.71
N SER A 147 -37.63 -17.56 -0.48
CA SER A 147 -38.03 -18.33 0.70
C SER A 147 -39.37 -17.84 1.25
N ASN A 148 -40.29 -18.77 1.57
CA ASN A 148 -41.53 -18.49 2.31
C ASN A 148 -41.30 -18.39 3.83
N ARG A 149 -40.05 -18.21 4.29
CA ARG A 149 -39.70 -18.09 5.71
C ARG A 149 -39.43 -16.64 6.08
N ASP A 150 -39.94 -16.24 7.23
CA ASP A 150 -39.59 -14.97 7.87
C ASP A 150 -38.28 -15.10 8.66
N TYR A 151 -37.33 -14.22 8.38
CA TYR A 151 -36.03 -14.17 9.06
C TYR A 151 -35.97 -12.98 10.02
N ILE A 152 -36.63 -13.12 11.18
CA ILE A 152 -36.92 -12.04 12.16
C ILE A 152 -35.66 -11.32 12.71
N ARG A 153 -34.45 -11.89 12.58
CA ARG A 153 -33.19 -11.32 13.08
C ARG A 153 -32.12 -11.11 12.01
N ILE A 154 -32.49 -11.18 10.73
CA ILE A 154 -31.46 -11.20 9.69
C ILE A 154 -30.68 -9.89 9.62
N GLU A 155 -31.36 -8.76 9.78
CA GLU A 155 -30.75 -7.44 9.75
C GLU A 155 -29.70 -7.26 10.85
N GLU A 156 -29.98 -7.73 12.08
CA GLU A 156 -29.03 -7.69 13.20
C GLU A 156 -27.76 -8.51 12.93
N GLU A 157 -27.89 -9.69 12.30
CA GLU A 157 -26.73 -10.51 11.95
C GLU A 157 -25.93 -9.89 10.79
N LEU A 158 -26.59 -9.36 9.77
CA LEU A 158 -25.92 -8.69 8.65
C LEU A 158 -25.21 -7.41 9.11
N ALA A 159 -25.75 -6.66 10.06
CA ALA A 159 -25.07 -5.51 10.66
C ALA A 159 -23.79 -5.89 11.43
N LYS A 160 -23.74 -7.07 12.05
CA LYS A 160 -22.51 -7.58 12.68
C LYS A 160 -21.47 -7.95 11.62
N LEU A 161 -21.90 -8.62 10.55
CA LEU A 161 -21.01 -8.96 9.43
C LEU A 161 -20.44 -7.68 8.79
N ASP A 162 -21.27 -6.66 8.59
CA ASP A 162 -20.88 -5.37 8.05
C ASP A 162 -19.78 -4.70 8.88
N LYS A 163 -20.02 -4.55 10.18
CA LYS A 163 -19.05 -3.94 11.11
C LYS A 163 -17.75 -4.74 11.18
N TRP A 164 -17.83 -6.07 11.15
CA TRP A 164 -16.66 -6.95 11.17
C TRP A 164 -15.85 -6.83 9.88
N THR A 165 -16.51 -6.84 8.71
CA THR A 165 -15.87 -6.69 7.41
C THR A 165 -15.17 -5.34 7.30
N LYS A 166 -15.84 -4.25 7.70
CA LYS A 166 -15.25 -2.91 7.73
C LYS A 166 -13.95 -2.86 8.53
N LYS A 167 -13.94 -3.41 9.75
CA LYS A 167 -12.73 -3.45 10.60
C LYS A 167 -11.57 -4.20 9.95
N ILE A 168 -11.85 -5.28 9.24
CA ILE A 168 -10.79 -6.05 8.55
C ILE A 168 -10.22 -5.24 7.39
N LEU A 169 -11.07 -4.59 6.60
CA LEU A 169 -10.62 -3.75 5.49
C LEU A 169 -9.82 -2.53 6.00
N GLU A 170 -10.20 -1.96 7.14
CA GLU A 170 -9.43 -0.89 7.81
C GLU A 170 -8.02 -1.39 8.19
N ARG A 171 -7.90 -2.60 8.74
CA ARG A 171 -6.59 -3.22 9.05
C ARG A 171 -5.77 -3.52 7.81
N LEU A 172 -6.41 -3.94 6.71
CA LEU A 172 -5.73 -4.13 5.44
C LEU A 172 -5.21 -2.80 4.88
N ASN A 173 -5.98 -1.73 5.04
CA ASN A 173 -5.54 -0.38 4.66
C ASN A 173 -4.36 0.11 5.50
N GLU A 174 -4.37 -0.14 6.82
CA GLU A 174 -3.24 0.13 7.71
C GLU A 174 -2.00 -0.67 7.31
N TYR A 175 -2.16 -1.95 6.97
CA TYR A 175 -1.07 -2.78 6.47
C TYR A 175 -0.46 -2.23 5.17
N LEU A 176 -1.31 -1.91 4.18
CA LEU A 176 -0.87 -1.28 2.92
C LEU A 176 -0.08 -0.01 3.19
N TYR A 177 -0.61 0.88 4.03
CA TYR A 177 0.05 2.15 4.34
C TYR A 177 1.41 1.95 5.00
N LYS A 178 1.52 0.99 5.92
CA LYS A 178 2.76 0.63 6.59
C LYS A 178 3.79 0.00 5.64
N SER A 179 3.36 -0.82 4.68
CA SER A 179 4.24 -1.37 3.64
C SER A 179 4.84 -0.24 2.81
N LEU A 180 4.00 0.70 2.37
CA LEU A 180 4.43 1.87 1.59
C LEU A 180 5.41 2.75 2.38
N GLU A 181 5.16 2.96 3.67
CA GLU A 181 6.05 3.70 4.57
C GLU A 181 7.42 3.00 4.69
N GLU A 182 7.44 1.68 4.92
CA GLU A 182 8.67 0.89 5.03
C GLU A 182 9.49 0.91 3.74
N THR A 183 8.83 0.81 2.58
CA THR A 183 9.50 0.95 1.27
C THR A 183 10.06 2.36 1.10
N TYR A 184 9.28 3.40 1.42
CA TYR A 184 9.73 4.79 1.33
C TYR A 184 10.93 5.09 2.24
N ASP A 185 10.88 4.64 3.49
CA ASP A 185 11.95 4.77 4.47
C ASP A 185 13.23 4.11 3.97
N TYR A 186 13.13 2.90 3.43
CA TYR A 186 14.29 2.20 2.84
C TYR A 186 14.84 2.97 1.63
N MET A 187 13.99 3.38 0.70
CA MET A 187 14.42 4.04 -0.54
C MET A 187 15.09 5.39 -0.29
N THR A 188 14.70 6.07 0.79
CA THR A 188 15.29 7.33 1.23
C THR A 188 16.38 7.15 2.30
N SER A 189 16.74 5.91 2.65
CA SER A 189 17.83 5.62 3.59
C SER A 189 19.19 6.01 3.02
N ASP A 190 20.15 6.27 3.90
CA ASP A 190 21.53 6.56 3.48
C ASP A 190 22.11 5.41 2.64
N GLU A 191 21.85 4.15 3.01
CA GLU A 191 22.36 3.01 2.26
C GLU A 191 21.82 2.97 0.83
N ALA A 192 20.50 3.09 0.65
CA ALA A 192 19.87 3.01 -0.66
C ALA A 192 20.27 4.20 -1.55
N VAL A 193 20.31 5.40 -1.00
CA VAL A 193 20.73 6.60 -1.74
C VAL A 193 22.19 6.50 -2.17
N GLN A 194 23.09 6.07 -1.28
CA GLN A 194 24.50 5.90 -1.60
C GLN A 194 24.75 4.81 -2.65
N GLN A 195 23.99 3.71 -2.60
CA GLN A 195 24.05 2.67 -3.64
C GLN A 195 23.67 3.25 -5.01
N THR A 196 22.59 4.02 -5.09
CA THR A 196 22.15 4.66 -6.34
C THR A 196 23.17 5.68 -6.83
N ILE A 197 23.73 6.53 -5.97
CA ILE A 197 24.78 7.49 -6.34
C ILE A 197 25.98 6.76 -6.95
N LYS A 198 26.45 5.69 -6.31
CA LYS A 198 27.59 4.89 -6.79
C LYS A 198 27.27 4.19 -8.11
N ALA A 199 26.07 3.65 -8.26
CA ALA A 199 25.64 2.95 -9.47
C ALA A 199 25.54 3.87 -10.70
N ASN A 200 25.23 5.16 -10.49
CA ASN A 200 25.22 6.17 -11.55
C ASN A 200 26.59 6.82 -11.82
N GLU A 201 27.63 6.44 -11.06
CA GLU A 201 29.00 6.95 -11.22
C GLU A 201 29.10 8.49 -11.17
N TYR A 202 28.28 9.13 -10.34
CA TYR A 202 28.25 10.59 -10.24
C TYR A 202 29.55 11.21 -9.71
N HIS A 203 29.87 12.40 -10.21
CA HIS A 203 31.03 13.17 -9.81
C HIS A 203 30.72 14.33 -8.87
N PHE A 204 31.63 14.56 -7.93
CA PHE A 204 31.48 15.55 -6.87
C PHE A 204 32.75 16.41 -6.69
N THR A 205 32.56 17.64 -6.23
CA THR A 205 33.65 18.47 -5.67
C THR A 205 34.15 17.90 -4.33
N PRO A 206 35.32 18.32 -3.80
CA PRO A 206 35.79 17.91 -2.47
C PRO A 206 34.77 18.14 -1.34
N ASN A 207 33.86 19.10 -1.49
CA ASN A 207 32.85 19.47 -0.50
C ASN A 207 31.48 18.80 -0.77
N GLY A 208 31.43 17.70 -1.53
CA GLY A 208 30.24 16.89 -1.76
C GLY A 208 29.17 17.53 -2.66
N VAL A 209 29.52 18.57 -3.42
CA VAL A 209 28.59 19.20 -4.39
C VAL A 209 28.64 18.41 -5.70
N HIS A 210 27.47 17.99 -6.20
CA HIS A 210 27.32 17.29 -7.48
C HIS A 210 27.71 18.15 -8.69
N THR A 211 28.36 17.53 -9.68
CA THR A 211 29.01 18.26 -10.79
C THR A 211 28.74 17.75 -12.19
N ASP A 212 27.99 16.66 -12.41
CA ASP A 212 27.85 16.09 -13.76
C ASP A 212 27.17 17.06 -14.75
N TRP A 213 26.34 17.97 -14.27
CA TRP A 213 25.78 19.06 -15.08
C TRP A 213 26.86 19.97 -15.71
N LEU A 214 28.05 20.11 -15.10
CA LEU A 214 29.17 20.87 -15.68
C LEU A 214 29.78 20.17 -16.90
N CYS A 215 29.78 18.83 -16.89
CA CYS A 215 30.30 18.03 -18.00
C CYS A 215 29.38 18.14 -19.22
N GLU A 216 28.06 18.13 -19.01
CA GLU A 216 27.06 18.30 -20.09
C GLU A 216 27.20 19.63 -20.83
N TYR A 217 27.58 20.72 -20.15
CA TYR A 217 27.83 22.02 -20.79
C TYR A 217 29.20 22.15 -21.45
N SER A 218 30.13 21.21 -21.20
CA SER A 218 31.47 21.24 -21.79
C SER A 218 31.56 20.54 -23.15
N GLU A 219 30.52 19.78 -23.51
CA GLU A 219 30.40 19.06 -24.79
C GLU A 219 29.56 19.83 -25.85
N LEU A 220 29.09 21.05 -25.52
CA LEU A 220 28.42 22.00 -26.42
C LEU A 220 29.39 23.10 -26.90
#